data_AF-A0A960NWA9-F1
#
_entry.id   AF-A0A960NWA9-F1
#
_cell.length_a   1.000
_cell.length_b   1.000
_cell.length_c   1.000
_cell.angle_alpha   90.00
_cell.angle_beta   90.00
_cell.angle_gamma   90.00
#
_symmetry.space_group_name_H-M   'P 1'
#
loop_
_entity.id
_entity.type
_entity.pdbx_description
1 polymer ?
#
loop_
_entity_poly.entity_id
_entity_poly.type
_entity_poly.pdbx_seq_one_letter_code
_entity_poly.pdbx_strand_id
1 'polypeptide(L)'
;MKKFALTLITLSTSLFAQEKELSLSELSEIGSTLSDITSLVIKINPGDTLPINFHLSGDVFEIENGGESKMVRAKEPLYIKLEPQFLFSTDKKEWKPFESYFTGTASVSIGKDGTSEGGISLDLNKRR
;
A
#
# COMPACT_ATOMS: atom_id res chain seq x y z
N MET A 1 -25.52 -54.86 -26.48
CA MET A 1 -26.24 -53.60 -26.13
C MET A 1 -25.21 -52.59 -25.62
N LYS A 2 -24.88 -51.57 -26.42
CA LYS A 2 -23.91 -50.53 -26.07
C LYS A 2 -24.63 -49.43 -25.27
N LYS A 3 -24.22 -49.19 -24.03
CA LYS A 3 -24.70 -48.03 -23.24
C LYS A 3 -23.63 -46.94 -23.30
N PHE A 4 -23.95 -45.87 -24.03
CA PHE A 4 -23.28 -44.58 -23.94
C PHE A 4 -23.80 -43.86 -22.68
N ALA A 5 -22.91 -43.31 -21.86
CA ALA A 5 -23.26 -42.28 -20.91
C ALA A 5 -22.18 -41.19 -20.99
N LEU A 6 -22.62 -40.02 -21.42
CA LEU A 6 -21.89 -38.77 -21.61
C LEU A 6 -21.25 -38.32 -20.28
N THR A 7 -19.93 -38.15 -20.26
CA THR A 7 -19.25 -37.42 -19.18
C THR A 7 -19.41 -35.93 -19.46
N LEU A 8 -20.23 -35.26 -18.65
CA LEU A 8 -20.44 -33.82 -18.72
C LEU A 8 -19.19 -33.12 -18.16
N ILE A 9 -18.32 -32.62 -19.04
CA ILE A 9 -17.17 -31.79 -18.65
C ILE A 9 -17.73 -30.38 -18.42
N THR A 10 -17.97 -30.02 -17.16
CA THR A 10 -18.25 -28.63 -16.79
C THR A 10 -16.96 -27.84 -16.94
N LEU A 11 -16.81 -27.20 -18.10
CA LEU A 11 -15.75 -26.24 -18.37
C LEU A 11 -16.07 -24.98 -17.56
N SER A 12 -15.64 -24.93 -16.30
CA SER A 12 -15.68 -23.72 -15.48
C SER A 12 -14.65 -22.75 -16.06
N THR A 13 -15.08 -21.90 -16.99
CA THR A 13 -14.32 -20.74 -17.41
C THR A 13 -14.30 -19.75 -16.26
N SER A 14 -13.34 -19.90 -15.35
CA SER A 14 -12.95 -18.79 -14.50
C SER A 14 -12.50 -17.67 -15.43
N LEU A 15 -13.33 -16.63 -15.57
CA LEU A 15 -12.90 -15.33 -16.08
C LEU A 15 -11.73 -14.91 -15.18
N PHE A 16 -10.51 -15.19 -15.62
CA PHE A 16 -9.34 -14.58 -15.03
C PHE A 16 -9.42 -13.11 -15.43
N ALA A 17 -9.91 -12.27 -14.51
CA ALA A 17 -9.53 -10.86 -14.53
C ALA A 17 -8.00 -10.86 -14.56
N GLN A 18 -7.43 -10.46 -15.70
CA GLN A 18 -5.99 -10.49 -15.90
C GLN A 18 -5.41 -9.37 -15.04
N GLU A 19 -4.94 -9.72 -13.85
CA GLU A 19 -4.24 -8.80 -12.97
C GLU A 19 -2.91 -8.45 -13.62
N LYS A 20 -2.73 -7.17 -13.96
CA LYS A 20 -1.50 -6.68 -14.54
C LYS A 20 -0.58 -6.21 -13.43
N GLU A 21 0.57 -6.86 -13.31
CA GLU A 21 1.63 -6.45 -12.40
C GLU A 21 2.62 -5.55 -13.13
N LEU A 22 3.00 -4.46 -12.48
CA LEU A 22 3.94 -3.48 -12.99
C LEU A 22 4.93 -3.12 -11.91
N SER A 23 6.19 -2.97 -12.25
CA SER A 23 7.16 -2.32 -11.38
C SER A 23 6.92 -0.81 -11.31
N LEU A 24 7.40 -0.18 -10.24
CA LEU A 24 7.32 1.27 -10.07
C LEU A 24 7.96 2.05 -11.25
N SER A 25 9.05 1.53 -11.82
CA SER A 25 9.72 2.12 -13.00
C SER A 25 8.87 2.09 -14.27
N GLU A 26 7.98 1.11 -14.40
CA GLU A 26 7.10 0.97 -15.58
C GLU A 26 5.85 1.86 -15.47
N LEU A 27 5.59 2.44 -14.29
CA LEU A 27 4.39 3.22 -14.03
C LEU A 27 4.32 4.53 -14.86
N SER A 28 5.47 5.15 -15.12
CA SER A 28 5.56 6.39 -15.91
C SER A 28 5.18 6.19 -17.38
N GLU A 29 5.22 4.95 -17.88
CA GLU A 29 4.96 4.62 -19.28
C GLU A 29 3.47 4.39 -19.58
N ILE A 30 2.61 4.37 -18.55
CA ILE A 30 1.24 3.84 -18.63
C ILE A 30 0.17 4.95 -18.52
N GLY A 31 0.60 6.22 -18.57
CA GLY A 31 -0.19 7.42 -18.28
C GLY A 31 -1.50 7.64 -19.04
N SER A 32 -1.89 6.77 -19.97
CA SER A 32 -3.16 6.82 -20.69
C SER A 32 -3.92 5.48 -20.81
N THR A 33 -3.38 4.35 -20.34
CA THR A 33 -3.97 3.01 -20.54
C THR A 33 -4.64 2.43 -19.28
N LEU A 34 -4.84 3.26 -18.26
CA LEU A 34 -5.42 2.84 -16.98
C LEU A 34 -6.95 2.65 -17.02
N SER A 35 -7.63 3.09 -18.09
CA SER A 35 -9.10 3.00 -18.21
C SER A 35 -9.63 1.58 -18.35
N ASP A 36 -8.81 0.66 -18.88
CA ASP A 36 -9.25 -0.70 -19.26
C ASP A 36 -8.79 -1.77 -18.26
N ILE A 37 -8.06 -1.38 -17.21
CA ILE A 37 -7.51 -2.31 -16.22
C ILE A 37 -8.46 -2.40 -15.03
N THR A 38 -9.09 -3.57 -14.86
CA THR A 38 -10.01 -3.83 -13.74
C THR A 38 -9.30 -4.10 -12.41
N SER A 39 -8.03 -4.51 -12.44
CA SER A 39 -7.16 -4.65 -11.26
C SER A 39 -5.70 -4.44 -11.65
N LEU A 40 -5.06 -3.44 -11.06
CA LEU A 40 -3.65 -3.14 -11.25
C LEU A 40 -2.88 -3.41 -9.96
N VAL A 41 -1.78 -4.16 -10.06
CA VAL A 41 -0.85 -4.37 -8.96
C VAL A 41 0.48 -3.70 -9.29
N ILE A 42 0.89 -2.78 -8.42
CA ILE A 42 2.19 -2.14 -8.48
C ILE A 42 3.13 -2.89 -7.55
N LYS A 43 4.24 -3.38 -8.09
CA LYS A 43 5.34 -3.96 -7.32
C LYS A 43 6.40 -2.90 -7.06
N ILE A 44 6.71 -2.72 -5.78
CA ILE A 44 7.85 -1.97 -5.28
C ILE A 44 8.89 -2.96 -4.82
N ASN A 45 10.09 -2.85 -5.37
CA ASN A 45 11.20 -3.73 -5.03
C ASN A 45 11.96 -3.21 -3.81
N PRO A 46 12.67 -4.09 -3.08
CA PRO A 46 13.62 -3.66 -2.07
C PRO A 46 14.63 -2.66 -2.64
N GLY A 47 14.82 -1.53 -1.97
CA GLY A 47 15.70 -0.45 -2.40
C GLY A 47 14.99 0.69 -3.13
N ASP A 48 13.81 0.44 -3.70
CA ASP A 48 13.02 1.49 -4.35
C ASP A 48 12.60 2.56 -3.33
N THR A 49 12.53 3.81 -3.78
CA THR A 49 12.14 4.95 -2.96
C THR A 49 10.80 5.52 -3.39
N LEU A 50 9.95 5.84 -2.41
CA LEU A 50 8.63 6.41 -2.63
C LEU A 50 8.52 7.75 -1.89
N PRO A 51 7.97 8.79 -2.53
CA PRO A 51 7.62 10.02 -1.85
C PRO A 51 6.40 9.76 -0.96
N ILE A 52 6.49 10.15 0.31
CA ILE A 52 5.35 10.18 1.23
C ILE A 52 5.13 11.59 1.73
N ASN A 53 3.86 11.93 1.87
CA ASN A 53 3.39 13.16 2.46
C ASN A 53 2.73 12.85 3.79
N PHE A 54 3.05 13.63 4.81
CA PHE A 54 2.41 13.56 6.10
C PHE A 54 1.47 14.74 6.22
N HIS A 55 0.22 14.47 6.54
CA HIS A 55 -0.76 15.48 6.83
C HIS A 55 -1.42 15.12 8.16
N LEU A 56 -1.44 16.07 9.08
CA LEU A 56 -2.18 15.97 10.33
C LEU A 56 -3.15 17.14 10.35
N SER A 57 -4.43 16.86 10.59
CA SER A 57 -5.46 17.90 10.74
C SER A 57 -6.36 17.53 11.90
N GLY A 58 -6.82 18.53 12.65
CA GLY A 58 -7.69 18.38 13.80
C GLY A 58 -8.05 19.73 14.41
N ASP A 59 -9.02 19.73 15.32
CA ASP A 59 -9.59 20.96 15.88
C ASP A 59 -8.58 21.83 16.66
N VAL A 60 -7.50 21.21 17.15
CA VAL A 60 -6.50 21.86 18.03
C VAL A 60 -5.13 21.99 17.36
N PHE A 61 -4.77 21.05 16.49
CA PHE A 61 -3.46 21.01 15.84
C PHE A 61 -3.60 20.64 14.37
N GLU A 62 -2.87 21.35 13.53
CA GLU A 62 -2.70 21.04 12.12
C GLU A 62 -1.20 21.02 11.82
N ILE A 63 -0.76 20.03 11.06
CA ILE A 63 0.56 19.98 10.44
C ILE A 63 0.32 20.09 8.95
N GLU A 64 0.52 21.30 8.44
CA GLU A 64 0.69 21.54 7.02
C GLU A 64 2.12 21.13 6.62
N ASN A 65 2.22 20.26 5.62
CA ASN A 65 3.50 19.80 5.12
C ASN A 65 4.09 20.91 4.23
N GLY A 66 4.75 21.89 4.84
CA GLY A 66 5.23 23.12 4.19
C GLY A 66 6.44 22.98 3.26
N GLY A 67 6.85 21.77 2.86
CA GLY A 67 7.98 21.60 1.94
C GLY A 67 8.44 20.16 1.76
N GLU A 68 8.52 19.75 0.49
CA GLU A 68 9.12 18.54 -0.08
C GLU A 68 8.70 17.19 0.55
N SER A 69 8.06 16.34 -0.28
CA SER A 69 7.75 14.95 0.06
C SER A 69 8.98 14.24 0.65
N LYS A 70 8.80 13.53 1.76
CA LYS A 70 9.90 12.73 2.33
C LYS A 70 10.01 11.42 1.56
N MET A 71 11.24 11.03 1.21
CA MET A 71 11.47 9.75 0.54
C MET A 71 11.59 8.63 1.58
N VAL A 72 10.76 7.60 1.45
CA VAL A 72 10.92 6.33 2.18
C VAL A 72 11.47 5.26 1.26
N ARG A 73 12.30 4.39 1.82
CA ARG A 73 12.89 3.26 1.10
C ARG A 73 12.17 1.98 1.47
N ALA A 74 11.75 1.21 0.48
CA ALA A 74 11.25 -0.14 0.68
C ALA A 74 12.40 -1.06 1.13
N LYS A 75 12.24 -1.73 2.27
CA LYS A 75 13.21 -2.72 2.77
C LYS A 75 12.93 -4.14 2.26
N GLU A 76 11.68 -4.40 1.92
CA GLU A 76 11.15 -5.67 1.45
C GLU A 76 10.22 -5.42 0.25
N PRO A 77 9.89 -6.44 -0.55
CA PRO A 77 8.92 -6.31 -1.62
C PRO A 77 7.56 -5.85 -1.07
N LEU A 78 6.97 -4.84 -1.69
CA LEU A 78 5.65 -4.34 -1.37
C LEU A 78 4.81 -4.30 -2.64
N TYR A 79 3.62 -4.88 -2.57
CA TYR A 79 2.64 -4.92 -3.63
C TYR A 79 1.49 -4.00 -3.26
N ILE A 80 1.10 -3.12 -4.17
CA ILE A 80 -0.02 -2.20 -4.02
C ILE A 80 -1.08 -2.59 -5.03
N LYS A 81 -2.25 -2.98 -4.55
CA LYS A 81 -3.42 -3.26 -5.39
C LYS A 81 -4.31 -2.04 -5.43
N LEU A 82 -4.67 -1.63 -6.64
CA LEU A 82 -5.65 -0.57 -6.92
C LEU A 82 -7.04 -1.20 -7.14
N GLU A 83 -7.84 -1.26 -6.08
CA GLU A 83 -9.31 -1.42 -6.16
C GLU A 83 -9.92 -0.18 -5.46
N PRO A 84 -11.24 0.00 -5.19
CA PRO A 84 -11.76 1.33 -4.81
C PRO A 84 -11.09 1.94 -3.56
N GLN A 85 -10.38 1.12 -2.80
CA GLN A 85 -9.38 1.50 -1.81
C GLN A 85 -8.02 0.85 -2.14
N PHE A 86 -6.93 1.54 -1.78
CA PHE A 86 -5.58 1.00 -1.90
C PHE A 86 -5.35 -0.12 -0.87
N LEU A 87 -4.87 -1.27 -1.32
CA LEU A 87 -4.48 -2.39 -0.47
C LEU A 87 -3.02 -2.75 -0.68
N PHE A 88 -2.38 -3.21 0.38
CA PHE A 88 -0.94 -3.48 0.41
C PHE A 88 -0.68 -4.93 0.81
N SER A 89 0.38 -5.52 0.26
CA SER A 89 0.80 -6.88 0.58
C SER A 89 2.32 -7.03 0.47
N THR A 90 2.93 -7.89 1.29
CA THR A 90 4.34 -8.29 1.14
C THR A 90 4.49 -9.64 0.45
N ASP A 91 3.40 -10.40 0.31
CA ASP A 91 3.42 -11.80 -0.16
C ASP A 91 2.35 -12.14 -1.21
N LYS A 92 1.51 -11.17 -1.59
CA LYS A 92 0.32 -11.28 -2.45
C LYS A 92 -0.80 -12.18 -1.92
N LYS A 93 -0.68 -12.71 -0.71
CA LYS A 93 -1.66 -13.60 -0.08
C LYS A 93 -2.53 -12.83 0.89
N GLU A 94 -1.90 -12.03 1.74
CA GLU A 94 -2.60 -11.17 2.70
C GLU A 94 -2.55 -9.71 2.22
N TRP A 95 -3.73 -9.11 2.10
CA TRP A 95 -3.90 -7.72 1.69
C TRP A 95 -4.44 -6.91 2.86
N LYS A 96 -3.74 -5.84 3.23
CA LYS A 96 -4.06 -5.01 4.39
C LYS A 96 -4.00 -3.52 4.03
N PRO A 97 -4.72 -2.66 4.76
CA PRO A 97 -4.57 -1.22 4.66
C PRO A 97 -3.13 -0.75 4.93
N PHE A 98 -2.77 0.41 4.40
CA PHE A 98 -1.41 0.97 4.48
C PHE A 98 -0.90 1.05 5.92
N GLU A 99 -1.73 1.53 6.84
CA GLU A 99 -1.45 1.70 8.27
C GLU A 99 -1.05 0.40 8.97
N SER A 100 -1.41 -0.77 8.43
CA SER A 100 -1.02 -2.07 8.96
C SER A 100 0.48 -2.36 8.82
N TYR A 101 1.18 -1.63 7.94
CA TYR A 101 2.60 -1.78 7.69
C TYR A 101 3.46 -0.80 8.49
N PHE A 102 2.85 0.19 9.16
CA PHE A 102 3.55 1.16 9.98
C PHE A 102 3.55 0.75 11.42
N THR A 103 4.74 0.56 11.96
CA THR A 103 4.97 0.44 13.39
C THR A 103 5.91 1.54 13.80
N GLY A 104 5.61 2.24 14.88
CA GLY A 104 6.46 3.33 15.31
C GLY A 104 5.89 4.08 16.48
N THR A 105 6.47 5.24 16.74
CA THR A 105 6.09 6.06 17.88
C THR A 105 5.98 7.50 17.41
N ALA A 106 4.80 8.08 17.52
CA ALA A 106 4.57 9.50 17.29
C ALA A 106 4.68 10.21 18.64
N SER A 107 5.62 11.15 18.78
CA SER A 107 5.80 11.87 20.04
C SER A 107 5.81 13.38 19.84
N VAL A 108 5.27 14.09 20.82
CA VAL A 108 5.32 15.55 20.92
C VAL A 108 6.09 15.87 22.18
N SER A 109 7.16 16.65 22.05
CA SER A 109 7.97 17.11 23.18
C SER A 109 7.88 18.63 23.26
N ILE A 110 7.65 19.14 24.46
CA ILE A 110 7.63 20.58 24.76
C ILE A 110 8.91 20.89 25.52
N GLY A 111 9.60 21.92 25.07
CA GLY A 111 10.84 22.38 25.68
C GLY A 111 10.99 23.88 25.56
N LYS A 112 11.61 24.50 26.57
CA LYS A 112 12.09 25.87 26.47
C LYS A 112 13.50 25.85 25.89
N ASP A 113 13.78 26.74 24.93
CA ASP A 113 15.12 26.93 24.34
C ASP A 113 15.76 25.66 23.73
N GLY A 114 14.94 24.75 23.19
CA GLY A 114 15.43 23.51 22.56
C GLY A 114 15.76 22.37 23.53
N THR A 115 15.62 22.58 24.84
CA THR A 115 15.69 21.52 25.85
C THR A 115 14.30 20.98 26.14
N SER A 116 14.04 19.72 25.80
CA SER A 116 12.75 19.05 26.07
C SER A 116 12.55 18.88 27.58
N GLU A 117 11.47 19.44 28.11
CA GLU A 117 11.10 19.40 29.54
C GLU A 117 9.96 18.40 29.82
N GLY A 118 9.17 18.04 28.80
CA GLY A 118 8.15 17.00 28.89
C GLY A 118 7.69 16.52 27.52
N GLY A 119 7.27 15.26 27.40
CA GLY A 119 6.81 14.69 26.14
C GLY A 119 5.70 13.67 26.30
N ILE A 120 4.82 13.61 25.30
CA ILE A 120 3.75 12.61 25.17
C ILE A 120 4.08 11.78 23.93
N SER A 121 3.90 10.47 24.06
CA SER A 121 4.28 9.50 23.05
C SER A 121 3.14 8.53 22.78
N LEU A 122 2.78 8.36 21.51
CA LEU A 122 1.79 7.41 21.03
C LEU A 122 2.49 6.31 20.26
N ASP A 123 2.32 5.07 20.69
CA ASP A 123 2.81 3.91 19.96
C ASP A 123 1.81 3.52 18.86
N LEU A 124 2.27 3.55 17.62
CA LEU A 124 1.53 3.13 16.43
C LEU A 124 1.80 1.64 16.18
N ASN A 125 0.71 0.87 16.13
CA ASN A 125 0.64 -0.52 15.69
C ASN A 125 1.74 -1.41 16.29
N LYS A 126 1.68 -1.68 17.60
CA LYS A 126 2.63 -2.59 18.28
C LYS A 126 2.57 -3.98 17.63
N ARG A 127 3.64 -4.42 16.95
CA ARG A 127 3.79 -5.85 16.62
C ARG A 127 3.89 -6.60 17.95
N ARG A 128 2.97 -7.54 18.18
CA ARG A 128 3.08 -8.50 19.29
C ARG A 128 4.19 -9.50 19.02
#